data_AF-A0A536S321-F1
#
_entry.id   AF-A0A536S321-F1
#
_cell.length_a   1.000
_cell.length_b   1.000
_cell.length_c   1.000
_cell.angle_alpha   90.00
_cell.angle_beta   90.00
_cell.angle_gamma   90.00
#
_symmetry.space_group_name_H-M   'P 1'
#
loop_
_entity.id
_entity.type
_entity.pdbx_description
1 polymer ?
#
loop_
_entity_poly.entity_id
_entity_poly.type
_entity_poly.pdbx_seq_one_letter_code
_entity_poly.pdbx_strand_id
1 'polypeptide(L)'
;MSDDLRLRALAEVSPPDASEPEARVDLPEPIDDRSHSDVEALKDGAVMLLEAGNRVAALALLWSAVAIDPIDLGAHRRLAAMLANAGDVEGAANEYARYIDFVLPLGDVGRATNELQYGARMLGGHAALHEAAEKIATAVRALVPGIAASTPTLPAPHLLPKVPFRFCIHDDGGLHWMQLEGGTAELTPSAVRLVDRDDNVIETRKCIPLAPGQKGHARVPEGETPGVAWVVLSVSDDFVAALDTGKPMPYRFEAKVGDEWLVATVADTACRLGRRSPNVAVS
;
A
#
# COMPACT_ATOMS: atom_id res chain seq x y z
N MET A 1 86.56 22.64 -4.80
CA MET A 1 85.12 22.58 -5.13
C MET A 1 84.66 21.15 -4.93
N SER A 2 83.97 20.92 -3.80
CA SER A 2 83.10 19.80 -3.43
C SER A 2 83.26 19.67 -1.94
N ASP A 3 82.28 20.18 -1.20
CA ASP A 3 82.19 19.99 0.24
C ASP A 3 80.82 19.42 0.57
N ASP A 4 80.87 18.40 1.41
CA ASP A 4 80.00 17.24 1.40
C ASP A 4 78.81 17.38 2.36
N LEU A 5 77.71 16.77 1.97
CA LEU A 5 76.43 16.69 2.69
C LEU A 5 76.55 15.66 3.82
N ARG A 6 76.82 16.07 5.07
CA ARG A 6 76.46 15.22 6.24
C ARG A 6 76.41 15.80 7.66
N LEU A 7 76.68 17.08 7.95
CA LEU A 7 76.59 17.57 9.34
C LEU A 7 76.12 19.03 9.47
N ARG A 8 74.81 19.24 9.36
CA ARG A 8 74.09 20.21 10.23
C ARG A 8 72.80 19.57 10.71
N ALA A 9 72.95 18.92 11.88
CA ALA A 9 71.94 18.34 12.75
C ALA A 9 70.86 19.38 13.13
N LEU A 10 69.56 19.09 13.01
CA LEU A 10 68.63 18.44 13.97
C LEU A 10 68.06 19.38 15.06
N ALA A 11 66.76 19.16 15.33
CA ALA A 11 65.84 19.82 16.28
C ALA A 11 65.08 21.00 15.65
N GLU A 12 63.76 21.02 15.43
CA GLU A 12 62.64 20.40 16.16
C GLU A 12 61.41 20.15 15.23
N VAL A 13 60.48 19.33 15.75
CA VAL A 13 59.29 18.78 15.10
C VAL A 13 58.01 19.43 15.66
N SER A 14 57.05 19.75 14.76
CA SER A 14 55.57 19.92 14.91
C SER A 14 54.98 21.14 15.65
N PRO A 15 53.69 21.55 15.40
CA PRO A 15 52.58 20.80 14.75
C PRO A 15 51.90 21.57 13.56
N PRO A 16 50.79 21.07 12.96
CA PRO A 16 50.31 21.47 11.64
C PRO A 16 49.42 22.72 11.71
N ASP A 17 49.61 23.66 10.78
CA ASP A 17 48.64 24.71 10.54
C ASP A 17 47.59 24.21 9.54
N ALA A 18 46.38 24.01 10.05
CA ALA A 18 45.20 23.71 9.27
C ALA A 18 44.65 25.03 8.72
N SER A 19 45.02 25.35 7.48
CA SER A 19 44.27 26.28 6.64
C SER A 19 43.70 25.47 5.47
N GLU A 20 42.44 25.07 5.63
CA GLU A 20 41.61 24.49 4.58
C GLU A 20 41.64 25.40 3.33
N PRO A 21 41.61 24.84 2.11
CA PRO A 21 41.39 25.68 0.93
C PRO A 21 39.97 26.23 1.05
N GLU A 22 39.85 27.53 1.32
CA GLU A 22 38.58 28.24 1.26
C GLU A 22 37.92 27.92 -0.08
N ALA A 23 36.83 27.17 -0.01
CA ALA A 23 35.97 26.89 -1.14
C ALA A 23 35.51 28.24 -1.68
N ARG A 24 36.11 28.65 -2.80
CA ARG A 24 35.62 29.73 -3.64
C ARG A 24 34.18 29.37 -3.98
N VAL A 25 33.25 30.05 -3.30
CA VAL A 25 31.85 30.08 -3.71
C VAL A 25 31.87 30.84 -5.03
N ASP A 26 31.93 30.10 -6.14
CA ASP A 26 31.66 30.67 -7.45
C ASP A 26 30.23 31.18 -7.42
N LEU A 27 30.11 32.50 -7.36
CA LEU A 27 28.88 33.20 -7.71
C LEU A 27 28.48 32.72 -9.11
N PRO A 28 27.19 32.43 -9.37
CA PRO A 28 26.76 32.02 -10.70
C PRO A 28 27.27 33.03 -11.72
N GLU A 29 27.97 32.55 -12.75
CA GLU A 29 28.43 33.42 -13.83
C GLU A 29 27.24 34.23 -14.36
N PRO A 30 27.42 35.54 -14.64
CA PRO A 30 26.34 36.35 -15.18
C PRO A 30 25.83 35.68 -16.45
N ILE A 31 24.52 35.41 -16.49
CA ILE A 31 23.83 34.89 -17.67
C ILE A 31 24.31 35.70 -18.88
N ASP A 32 24.96 35.04 -19.84
CA ASP A 32 25.52 35.71 -21.02
C ASP A 32 24.36 36.26 -21.87
N ASP A 33 24.04 37.54 -21.63
CA ASP A 33 22.95 38.30 -22.27
C ASP A 33 22.97 38.21 -23.80
N ARG A 34 24.16 37.96 -24.39
CA ARG A 34 24.34 37.72 -25.83
C ARG A 34 23.71 36.43 -26.31
N SER A 35 23.85 35.34 -25.56
CA SER A 35 23.25 34.05 -25.91
C SER A 35 21.72 34.11 -25.93
N HIS A 36 21.12 34.83 -24.97
CA HIS A 36 19.67 35.08 -24.95
C HIS A 36 19.23 35.95 -26.15
N SER A 37 19.97 37.02 -26.45
CA SER A 37 19.72 37.86 -27.63
C SER A 37 19.81 37.09 -28.95
N ASP A 38 20.77 36.16 -29.08
CA ASP A 38 20.96 35.35 -30.29
C ASP A 38 19.80 34.36 -30.49
N VAL A 39 19.32 33.73 -29.41
CA VAL A 39 18.16 32.82 -29.45
C VAL A 39 16.89 33.55 -29.86
N GLU A 40 16.64 34.75 -29.36
CA GLU A 40 15.50 35.57 -29.80
C GLU A 40 15.61 35.95 -31.28
N ALA A 41 16.79 36.38 -31.75
CA ALA A 41 17.01 36.70 -33.15
C ALA A 41 16.75 35.50 -34.09
N LEU A 42 17.15 34.29 -33.68
CA LEU A 42 16.87 33.06 -34.43
C LEU A 42 15.37 32.74 -34.45
N LYS A 43 14.67 32.92 -33.33
CA LYS A 43 13.21 32.71 -33.25
C LYS A 43 12.44 33.70 -34.12
N ASP A 44 12.85 34.96 -34.17
CA ASP A 44 12.22 35.99 -34.99
C ASP A 44 12.53 35.77 -36.48
N GLY A 45 13.77 35.42 -36.81
CA GLY A 45 14.15 35.01 -38.17
C GLY A 45 13.35 33.82 -38.68
N ALA A 46 13.06 32.84 -37.81
CA ALA A 46 12.23 31.69 -38.15
C ALA A 46 10.79 32.11 -38.51
N VAL A 47 10.21 33.07 -37.78
CA VAL A 47 8.88 33.63 -38.08
C VAL A 47 8.89 34.32 -39.44
N MET A 48 9.87 35.17 -39.71
CA MET A 48 9.98 35.86 -41.01
C MET A 48 10.09 34.88 -42.19
N LEU A 49 10.85 33.80 -42.02
CA LEU A 49 10.99 32.76 -43.04
C LEU A 49 9.71 31.94 -43.23
N LEU A 50 8.95 31.70 -42.16
CA LEU A 50 7.63 31.06 -42.26
C LEU A 50 6.64 31.94 -43.03
N GLU A 51 6.63 33.25 -42.76
CA GLU A 51 5.81 34.23 -43.49
C GLU A 51 6.19 34.31 -44.97
N ALA A 52 7.48 34.19 -45.28
CA ALA A 52 7.99 34.09 -46.66
C ALA A 52 7.77 32.71 -47.30
N GLY A 53 7.17 31.74 -46.60
CA GLY A 53 6.90 30.38 -47.08
C GLY A 53 8.11 29.45 -47.08
N ASN A 54 9.28 29.89 -46.59
CA ASN A 54 10.49 29.09 -46.54
C ASN A 54 10.57 28.26 -45.25
N ARG A 55 9.76 27.20 -45.22
CA ARG A 55 9.66 26.29 -44.05
C ARG A 55 10.99 25.57 -43.76
N VAL A 56 11.77 25.17 -44.76
CA VAL A 56 13.02 24.43 -44.49
C VAL A 56 14.02 25.32 -43.73
N ALA A 57 14.16 26.58 -44.15
CA ALA A 57 15.08 27.51 -43.49
C ALA A 57 14.60 27.90 -42.08
N ALA A 58 13.28 28.08 -41.88
CA ALA A 58 12.73 28.35 -40.55
C ALA A 58 12.99 27.20 -39.56
N LEU A 59 12.89 25.94 -40.01
CA LEU A 59 13.17 24.77 -39.18
C LEU A 59 14.63 24.74 -38.73
N ALA A 60 15.55 25.05 -39.66
CA ALA A 60 16.99 25.12 -39.37
C ALA A 60 17.33 26.20 -38.33
N LEU A 61 16.64 27.34 -38.36
CA LEU A 61 16.83 28.38 -37.33
C LEU A 61 16.33 27.94 -35.97
N LEU A 62 15.18 27.26 -35.90
CA LEU A 62 14.64 26.77 -34.63
C LEU A 62 15.51 25.64 -34.02
N TRP A 63 16.07 24.75 -34.85
CA TRP A 63 17.06 23.79 -34.37
C TRP A 63 18.32 24.46 -33.84
N SER A 64 18.78 25.53 -34.51
CA SER A 64 19.92 26.32 -34.03
C SER A 64 19.60 27.00 -32.69
N ALA A 65 18.39 27.53 -32.52
CA ALA A 65 17.95 28.16 -31.28
C ALA A 65 17.98 27.18 -30.10
N VAL A 66 17.43 25.97 -30.27
CA VAL A 66 17.47 24.90 -29.26
C VAL A 66 18.89 24.41 -28.98
N ALA A 67 19.79 24.46 -29.98
CA ALA A 67 21.18 24.08 -29.78
C ALA A 67 21.98 25.11 -28.95
N ILE A 68 21.65 26.40 -29.09
CA ILE A 68 22.28 27.49 -28.33
C ILE A 68 21.74 27.55 -26.90
N ASP A 69 20.42 27.52 -26.73
CA ASP A 69 19.77 27.45 -25.42
C ASP A 69 18.83 26.24 -25.34
N PRO A 70 19.32 25.11 -24.79
CA PRO A 70 18.53 23.89 -24.64
C PRO A 70 17.32 24.03 -23.70
N ILE A 71 17.23 25.09 -22.89
CA ILE A 71 16.14 25.31 -21.93
C ILE A 71 15.22 26.48 -22.32
N ASP A 72 15.40 27.07 -23.50
CA ASP A 72 14.46 28.07 -24.04
C ASP A 72 13.16 27.39 -24.47
N LEU A 73 12.14 27.50 -23.62
CA LEU A 73 10.83 26.92 -23.87
C LEU A 73 10.17 27.46 -25.16
N GLY A 74 10.47 28.72 -25.50
CA GLY A 74 9.94 29.35 -26.71
C GLY A 74 10.39 28.65 -27.99
N ALA A 75 11.68 28.34 -28.10
CA ALA A 75 12.29 27.66 -29.24
C ALA A 75 11.73 26.25 -29.40
N HIS A 76 11.71 25.47 -28.31
CA HIS A 76 11.14 24.12 -28.29
C HIS A 76 9.69 24.07 -28.75
N ARG A 77 8.83 24.96 -28.22
CA ARG A 77 7.41 25.01 -28.61
C ARG A 77 7.21 25.42 -30.07
N ARG A 78 7.97 26.40 -30.56
CA ARG A 78 7.91 26.82 -31.98
C ARG A 78 8.34 25.68 -32.90
N LEU A 79 9.41 24.96 -32.53
CA LEU A 79 9.91 23.81 -33.28
C LEU A 79 8.88 22.67 -33.31
N ALA A 80 8.35 22.28 -32.15
CA ALA A 80 7.33 21.23 -32.05
C ALA A 80 6.07 21.59 -32.85
N ALA A 81 5.58 22.83 -32.75
CA ALA A 81 4.43 23.30 -33.52
C ALA A 81 4.69 23.24 -35.03
N MET A 82 5.90 23.59 -35.47
CA MET A 82 6.28 23.56 -36.87
C MET A 82 6.36 22.13 -37.43
N LEU A 83 6.90 21.20 -36.66
CA LEU A 83 6.94 19.77 -36.98
C LEU A 83 5.52 19.20 -37.10
N ALA A 84 4.65 19.49 -36.11
CA ALA A 84 3.25 19.06 -36.14
C ALA A 84 2.50 19.63 -37.34
N ASN A 85 2.70 20.92 -37.67
CA ASN A 85 2.10 21.56 -38.84
C ASN A 85 2.61 20.99 -40.17
N ALA A 86 3.81 20.38 -40.19
CA ALA A 86 4.34 19.65 -41.32
C ALA A 86 3.82 18.20 -41.41
N GLY A 87 3.02 17.75 -40.42
CA GLY A 87 2.52 16.38 -40.30
C GLY A 87 3.47 15.43 -39.56
N ASP A 88 4.62 15.92 -39.08
CA ASP A 88 5.58 15.15 -38.30
C ASP A 88 5.22 15.19 -36.80
N VAL A 89 4.17 14.45 -36.45
CA VAL A 89 3.67 14.35 -35.06
C VAL A 89 4.70 13.65 -34.16
N GLU A 90 5.41 12.65 -34.69
CA GLU A 90 6.46 11.93 -33.98
C GLU A 90 7.62 12.88 -33.61
N GLY A 91 8.09 13.66 -34.58
CA GLY A 91 9.11 14.69 -34.36
C GLY A 91 8.67 15.75 -33.35
N ALA A 92 7.42 16.21 -33.43
CA ALA A 92 6.88 17.18 -32.49
C ALA A 92 6.84 16.65 -31.04
N ALA A 93 6.39 15.41 -30.86
CA ALA A 93 6.33 14.77 -29.55
C ALA A 93 7.74 14.53 -28.98
N ASN A 94 8.69 14.14 -29.82
CA ASN A 94 10.10 14.00 -29.43
C ASN A 94 10.70 15.34 -29.00
N GLU A 95 10.36 16.45 -29.63
CA GLU A 95 10.87 17.75 -29.22
C GLU A 95 10.33 18.19 -27.85
N TYR A 96 9.03 17.97 -27.57
CA TYR A 96 8.48 18.19 -26.23
C TYR A 96 9.17 17.33 -25.17
N ALA A 97 9.41 16.05 -25.46
CA ALA A 97 10.14 15.14 -24.57
C ALA A 97 11.60 15.59 -24.37
N ARG A 98 12.23 16.13 -25.40
CA ARG A 98 13.61 16.64 -25.35
C ARG A 98 13.75 17.86 -24.44
N TYR A 99 12.81 18.81 -24.47
CA TYR A 99 12.78 19.90 -23.49
C TYR A 99 12.71 19.37 -22.04
N ILE A 100 11.85 18.39 -21.81
CA ILE A 100 11.70 17.74 -20.50
C ILE A 100 13.02 17.10 -20.06
N ASP A 101 13.71 16.41 -20.97
CA ASP A 101 15.01 15.78 -20.71
C ASP A 101 16.10 16.81 -20.35
N PHE A 102 16.05 18.04 -20.86
CA PHE A 102 16.99 19.11 -20.48
C PHE A 102 16.67 19.75 -19.13
N VAL A 103 15.39 19.87 -18.78
CA VAL A 103 14.96 20.56 -17.55
C VAL A 103 14.99 19.65 -16.33
N LEU A 104 14.76 18.36 -16.48
CA LEU A 104 14.76 17.41 -15.37
C LEU A 104 16.07 17.37 -14.56
N PRO A 105 17.28 17.35 -15.17
CA PRO A 105 18.54 17.40 -14.44
C PRO A 105 18.74 18.69 -13.63
N LEU A 106 18.04 19.77 -13.99
CA LEU A 106 18.08 21.05 -13.25
C LEU A 106 17.20 21.01 -11.98
N GLY A 107 16.45 19.92 -11.76
CA GLY A 107 15.54 19.77 -10.63
C GLY A 107 14.20 20.51 -10.79
N ASP A 108 13.96 21.16 -11.94
CA ASP A 108 12.72 21.91 -12.19
C ASP A 108 11.60 21.01 -12.73
N VAL A 109 11.14 20.14 -11.83
CA VAL A 109 10.04 19.20 -12.10
C VAL A 109 8.75 19.94 -12.47
N GLY A 110 8.56 21.16 -11.97
CA GLY A 110 7.39 21.99 -12.27
C GLY A 110 7.33 22.38 -13.74
N ARG A 111 8.43 22.91 -14.30
CA ARG A 111 8.51 23.25 -15.72
C ARG A 111 8.39 22.01 -16.62
N ALA A 112 9.04 20.92 -16.25
CA ALA A 112 8.92 19.65 -16.98
C ALA A 112 7.46 19.14 -17.03
N THR A 113 6.76 19.14 -15.89
CA THR A 113 5.35 18.70 -15.80
C THR A 113 4.42 19.60 -16.61
N ASN A 114 4.63 20.92 -16.55
CA ASN A 114 3.84 21.88 -17.31
C ASN A 114 4.00 21.65 -18.83
N GLU A 115 5.22 21.36 -19.29
CA GLU A 115 5.44 21.09 -20.72
C GLU A 115 4.86 19.74 -21.15
N LEU A 116 4.99 18.70 -20.34
CA LEU A 116 4.33 17.42 -20.59
C LEU A 116 2.81 17.61 -20.77
N GLN A 117 2.18 18.36 -19.86
CA GLN A 117 0.75 18.64 -19.94
C GLN A 117 0.38 19.41 -21.21
N TYR A 118 1.22 20.36 -21.62
CA TYR A 118 1.02 21.11 -22.85
C TYR A 118 1.12 20.20 -24.09
N GLY A 119 2.22 19.46 -24.23
CA GLY A 119 2.43 18.52 -25.33
C GLY A 119 1.32 17.46 -25.44
N ALA A 120 0.89 16.90 -24.32
CA ALA A 120 -0.19 15.91 -24.28
C ALA A 120 -1.56 16.49 -24.70
N ARG A 121 -1.83 17.77 -24.40
CA ARG A 121 -3.04 18.45 -24.89
C ARG A 121 -3.01 18.70 -26.40
N MET A 122 -1.82 18.98 -26.94
CA MET A 122 -1.66 19.28 -28.37
C MET A 122 -1.66 18.01 -29.23
N LEU A 123 -1.02 16.94 -28.75
CA LEU A 123 -0.74 15.73 -29.56
C LEU A 123 -1.43 14.46 -29.06
N GLY A 124 -2.04 14.48 -27.87
CA GLY A 124 -2.65 13.30 -27.25
C GLY A 124 -1.65 12.37 -26.55
N GLY A 125 -2.02 11.09 -26.41
CA GLY A 125 -1.25 10.07 -25.70
C GLY A 125 -0.10 9.47 -26.51
N HIS A 126 0.87 10.29 -26.91
CA HIS A 126 2.03 9.85 -27.69
C HIS A 126 3.07 9.10 -26.85
N ALA A 127 3.77 8.11 -27.44
CA ALA A 127 4.75 7.27 -26.74
C ALA A 127 5.90 8.08 -26.11
N ALA A 128 6.51 9.01 -26.85
CA ALA A 128 7.56 9.90 -26.33
C ALA A 128 7.11 10.73 -25.12
N LEU A 129 5.87 11.21 -25.11
CA LEU A 129 5.32 11.96 -23.97
C LEU A 129 5.06 11.03 -22.77
N HIS A 130 4.64 9.79 -23.03
CA HIS A 130 4.49 8.79 -21.97
C HIS A 130 5.84 8.45 -21.32
N GLU A 131 6.90 8.28 -22.12
CA GLU A 131 8.25 8.07 -21.59
C GLU A 131 8.73 9.27 -20.74
N ALA A 132 8.50 10.49 -21.22
CA ALA A 132 8.81 11.71 -20.47
C ALA A 132 8.02 11.77 -19.14
N ALA A 133 6.77 11.30 -19.12
CA ALA A 133 5.97 11.19 -17.90
C ALA A 133 6.59 10.23 -16.87
N GLU A 134 7.11 9.08 -17.32
CA GLU A 134 7.80 8.13 -16.42
C GLU A 134 9.10 8.70 -15.85
N LYS A 135 9.85 9.48 -16.65
CA LYS A 135 11.04 10.21 -16.18
C LYS A 135 10.67 11.24 -15.12
N ILE A 136 9.61 12.03 -15.35
CA ILE A 136 9.08 13.00 -14.37
C ILE A 136 8.63 12.28 -13.09
N ALA A 137 7.87 11.20 -13.19
CA ALA A 137 7.40 10.44 -12.04
C ALA A 137 8.58 9.90 -11.20
N THR A 138 9.63 9.42 -11.86
CA THR A 138 10.86 8.98 -11.21
C THR A 138 11.56 10.13 -10.50
N ALA A 139 11.69 11.30 -11.14
CA ALA A 139 12.27 12.48 -10.53
C ALA A 139 11.47 12.96 -9.30
N VAL A 140 10.14 12.99 -9.38
CA VAL A 140 9.24 13.32 -8.25
C VAL A 140 9.46 12.37 -7.08
N ARG A 141 9.52 11.06 -7.33
CA ARG A 141 9.79 10.05 -6.28
C ARG A 141 11.16 10.25 -5.62
N ALA A 142 12.14 10.77 -6.35
CA ALA A 142 13.47 11.04 -5.81
C ALA A 142 13.53 12.29 -4.91
N LEU A 143 12.63 13.28 -5.10
CA LEU A 143 12.58 14.49 -4.27
C LEU A 143 12.25 14.20 -2.81
N VAL A 144 11.40 13.20 -2.57
CA VAL A 144 11.10 12.69 -1.24
C VAL A 144 11.72 11.30 -1.15
N PRO A 145 12.97 11.17 -0.67
CA PRO A 145 13.54 9.85 -0.44
C PRO A 145 12.52 9.07 0.38
N GLY A 146 12.09 7.93 -0.16
CA GLY A 146 11.12 7.09 0.52
C GLY A 146 11.62 6.92 1.95
N ILE A 147 10.77 7.26 2.93
CA ILE A 147 10.95 6.75 4.28
C ILE A 147 11.14 5.27 4.04
N ALA A 148 12.33 4.73 4.35
CA ALA A 148 12.64 3.34 4.08
C ALA A 148 11.41 2.55 4.53
N ALA A 149 10.67 2.05 3.54
CA ALA A 149 9.44 1.37 3.83
C ALA A 149 9.93 0.12 4.54
N SER A 150 9.94 0.16 5.86
CA SER A 150 9.69 -1.01 6.65
C SER A 150 8.36 -1.45 6.10
N THR A 151 8.37 -2.34 5.12
CA THR A 151 7.20 -3.08 4.69
C THR A 151 6.52 -3.43 5.99
N PRO A 152 5.32 -2.92 6.31
CA PRO A 152 4.60 -3.48 7.41
C PRO A 152 4.39 -4.92 6.96
N THR A 153 5.25 -5.81 7.45
CA THR A 153 5.02 -7.23 7.41
C THR A 153 3.71 -7.34 8.14
N LEU A 154 2.62 -7.44 7.38
CA LEU A 154 1.35 -7.85 7.94
C LEU A 154 1.70 -9.11 8.73
N PRO A 155 1.46 -9.14 10.05
CA PRO A 155 1.72 -10.36 10.81
C PRO A 155 1.04 -11.48 10.05
N ALA A 156 1.78 -12.55 9.76
CA ALA A 156 1.23 -13.70 9.06
C ALA A 156 -0.12 -14.01 9.68
N PRO A 157 -1.20 -14.20 8.90
CA PRO A 157 -2.53 -14.38 9.46
C PRO A 157 -2.47 -15.53 10.48
N HIS A 158 -2.47 -15.17 11.76
CA HIS A 158 -2.48 -16.14 12.84
C HIS A 158 -3.89 -16.69 12.86
N LEU A 159 -4.06 -17.91 12.36
CA LEU A 159 -5.30 -18.65 12.52
C LEU A 159 -5.54 -18.82 14.02
N LEU A 160 -6.43 -17.99 14.57
CA LEU A 160 -6.81 -18.11 15.97
C LEU A 160 -7.41 -19.50 16.20
N PRO A 161 -6.99 -20.20 17.26
CA PRO A 161 -7.54 -21.51 17.57
C PRO A 161 -9.04 -21.37 17.88
N LYS A 162 -9.82 -22.37 17.46
CA LYS A 162 -11.25 -22.44 17.76
C LYS A 162 -11.46 -23.21 19.06
N VAL A 163 -12.34 -22.72 19.93
CA VAL A 163 -12.62 -23.37 21.21
C VAL A 163 -13.67 -24.46 20.98
N PRO A 164 -13.36 -25.75 21.24
CA PRO A 164 -14.30 -26.84 21.02
C PRO A 164 -15.35 -26.87 22.12
N PHE A 165 -16.61 -26.94 21.72
CA PHE A 165 -17.75 -27.21 22.58
C PHE A 165 -18.63 -28.28 21.96
N ARG A 166 -19.32 -28.99 22.82
CA ARG A 166 -20.42 -29.88 22.48
C ARG A 166 -21.67 -29.40 23.19
N PHE A 167 -22.84 -29.76 22.68
CA PHE A 167 -24.08 -29.31 23.31
C PHE A 167 -25.18 -30.36 23.39
N CYS A 168 -26.08 -30.08 24.33
CA CYS A 168 -27.40 -30.70 24.48
C CYS A 168 -28.46 -29.62 24.34
N ILE A 169 -29.60 -29.95 23.72
CA ILE A 169 -30.77 -29.09 23.71
C ILE A 169 -31.75 -29.58 24.75
N HIS A 170 -32.28 -28.63 25.51
CA HIS A 170 -33.31 -28.86 26.51
C HIS A 170 -34.55 -28.05 26.16
N ASP A 171 -35.69 -28.59 26.55
CA ASP A 171 -37.02 -28.08 26.23
C ASP A 171 -37.95 -28.29 27.44
N ASP A 172 -38.69 -27.25 27.83
CA ASP A 172 -39.71 -27.31 28.89
C ASP A 172 -41.15 -27.06 28.40
N GLY A 173 -41.37 -27.05 27.08
CA GLY A 173 -42.67 -26.82 26.45
C GLY A 173 -43.00 -25.36 26.14
N GLY A 174 -42.10 -24.42 26.46
CA GLY A 174 -42.23 -23.01 26.05
C GLY A 174 -40.91 -22.29 25.82
N LEU A 175 -39.79 -22.80 26.35
CA LEU A 175 -38.45 -22.27 26.13
C LEU A 175 -37.47 -23.38 25.75
N HIS A 176 -36.51 -23.03 24.90
CA HIS A 176 -35.39 -23.88 24.57
C HIS A 176 -34.10 -23.30 25.14
N TRP A 177 -33.28 -24.16 25.73
CA TRP A 177 -31.93 -23.80 26.13
C TRP A 177 -30.92 -24.82 25.65
N MET A 178 -29.74 -24.30 25.34
CA MET A 178 -28.60 -25.09 24.91
C MET A 178 -27.58 -25.12 26.05
N GLN A 179 -27.30 -26.32 26.54
CA GLN A 179 -26.21 -26.54 27.47
C GLN A 179 -24.95 -26.88 26.68
N LEU A 180 -23.98 -25.98 26.71
CA LEU A 180 -22.65 -26.14 26.12
C LEU A 180 -21.67 -26.68 27.16
N GLU A 181 -20.85 -27.63 26.75
CA GLU A 181 -19.75 -28.18 27.53
C GLU A 181 -18.52 -28.25 26.65
N GLY A 182 -17.38 -27.74 27.10
CA GLY A 182 -16.23 -27.62 26.22
C GLY A 182 -15.04 -26.91 26.84
N GLY A 183 -14.19 -26.38 25.97
CA GLY A 183 -12.87 -25.89 26.32
C GLY A 183 -11.87 -27.02 26.54
N THR A 184 -10.59 -26.65 26.50
CA THR A 184 -9.47 -27.54 26.84
C THR A 184 -8.63 -26.92 27.95
N ALA A 185 -7.63 -27.64 28.45
CA ALA A 185 -6.69 -27.09 29.42
C ALA A 185 -5.96 -25.85 28.86
N GLU A 186 -5.70 -25.82 27.55
CA GLU A 186 -5.05 -24.72 26.84
C GLU A 186 -6.04 -23.59 26.49
N LEU A 187 -7.29 -23.94 26.21
CA LEU A 187 -8.36 -23.00 25.84
C LEU A 187 -9.48 -23.06 26.87
N THR A 188 -9.19 -22.60 28.09
CA THR A 188 -10.16 -22.59 29.20
C THR A 188 -11.08 -21.37 29.08
N PRO A 189 -12.37 -21.55 28.76
CA PRO A 189 -13.27 -20.43 28.50
C PRO A 189 -13.89 -19.92 29.79
N SER A 190 -13.89 -18.60 29.97
CA SER A 190 -14.50 -17.92 31.12
C SER A 190 -15.94 -17.45 30.85
N ALA A 191 -16.30 -17.28 29.58
CA ALA A 191 -17.64 -16.92 29.13
C ALA A 191 -17.89 -17.39 27.70
N VAL A 192 -19.16 -17.50 27.30
CA VAL A 192 -19.59 -17.70 25.91
C VAL A 192 -20.61 -16.63 25.54
N ARG A 193 -20.58 -16.18 24.30
CA ARG A 193 -21.57 -15.27 23.72
C ARG A 193 -22.12 -15.77 22.39
N LEU A 194 -23.37 -15.38 22.11
CA LEU A 194 -24.00 -15.54 20.80
C LEU A 194 -23.83 -14.25 20.02
N VAL A 195 -23.41 -14.38 18.77
CA VAL A 195 -23.26 -13.25 17.85
C VAL A 195 -24.05 -13.53 16.58
N ASP A 196 -24.84 -12.56 16.12
CA ASP A 196 -25.58 -12.68 14.87
C ASP A 196 -24.68 -12.50 13.63
N ARG A 197 -25.30 -12.38 12.46
CA ARG A 197 -24.60 -12.21 11.18
C ARG A 197 -24.04 -10.80 10.96
N ASP A 198 -24.53 -9.82 11.72
CA ASP A 198 -24.14 -8.41 11.66
C ASP A 198 -23.18 -8.05 12.81
N ASP A 199 -22.59 -9.06 13.46
CA ASP A 199 -21.66 -8.94 14.59
C ASP A 199 -22.26 -8.38 15.90
N ASN A 200 -23.59 -8.37 16.04
CA ASN A 200 -24.24 -7.95 17.28
C ASN A 200 -24.23 -9.07 18.32
N VAL A 201 -23.89 -8.73 19.57
CA VAL A 201 -23.94 -9.66 20.70
C VAL A 201 -25.39 -9.79 21.18
N ILE A 202 -25.95 -10.98 21.05
CA ILE A 202 -27.33 -11.30 21.46
C ILE A 202 -27.39 -11.62 22.95
N GLU A 203 -26.51 -12.51 23.41
CA GLU A 203 -26.45 -12.97 24.80
C GLU A 203 -25.00 -13.27 25.17
N THR A 204 -24.64 -13.01 26.43
CA THR A 204 -23.35 -13.39 27.00
C THR A 204 -23.58 -14.08 28.35
N ARG A 205 -22.95 -15.23 28.55
CA ARG A 205 -23.03 -16.00 29.81
C ARG A 205 -21.65 -16.41 30.27
N LYS A 206 -21.43 -16.34 31.58
CA LYS A 206 -20.20 -16.84 32.21
C LYS A 206 -20.21 -18.36 32.23
N CYS A 207 -19.06 -18.94 31.95
CA CYS A 207 -18.86 -20.37 32.08
C CYS A 207 -18.69 -20.75 33.56
N ILE A 208 -19.13 -21.95 33.89
CA ILE A 208 -18.87 -22.60 35.17
C ILE A 208 -17.77 -23.64 34.93
N PRO A 209 -16.66 -23.60 35.68
CA PRO A 209 -15.59 -24.59 35.56
C PRO A 209 -16.09 -26.01 35.91
N LEU A 210 -15.64 -27.01 35.17
CA LEU A 210 -15.83 -28.42 35.48
C LEU A 210 -14.58 -28.93 36.21
N ALA A 211 -14.77 -29.51 37.40
CA ALA A 211 -13.66 -30.13 38.12
C ALA A 211 -13.19 -31.40 37.37
N PRO A 212 -11.89 -31.77 37.46
CA PRO A 212 -11.39 -33.01 36.88
C PRO A 212 -12.22 -34.23 37.36
N GLY A 213 -12.78 -34.98 36.42
CA GLY A 213 -13.62 -36.16 36.71
C GLY A 213 -15.10 -35.85 37.00
N GLN A 214 -15.51 -34.58 37.02
CA GLN A 214 -16.92 -34.21 37.08
C GLN A 214 -17.59 -34.57 35.75
N LYS A 215 -18.62 -35.42 35.81
CA LYS A 215 -19.40 -35.79 34.62
C LYS A 215 -20.26 -34.60 34.18
N GLY A 216 -20.02 -34.10 32.98
CA GLY A 216 -20.96 -33.24 32.27
C GLY A 216 -22.17 -34.02 31.76
N HIS A 217 -23.17 -33.29 31.28
CA HIS A 217 -24.40 -33.81 30.69
C HIS A 217 -24.26 -34.20 29.23
N ALA A 218 -23.31 -33.59 28.50
CA ALA A 218 -23.11 -33.90 27.10
C ALA A 218 -22.25 -35.17 26.93
N ARG A 219 -22.73 -36.11 26.12
CA ARG A 219 -22.02 -37.36 25.85
C ARG A 219 -20.65 -37.03 25.27
N VAL A 220 -19.60 -37.57 25.88
CA VAL A 220 -18.24 -37.49 25.37
C VAL A 220 -18.07 -38.60 24.33
N PRO A 221 -17.80 -38.29 23.05
CA PRO A 221 -17.42 -39.31 22.07
C PRO A 221 -16.13 -40.02 22.48
N GLU A 222 -15.98 -41.29 22.08
CA GLU A 222 -14.81 -42.09 22.42
C GLU A 222 -13.54 -41.48 21.80
N GLY A 223 -12.53 -41.16 22.62
CA GLY A 223 -11.28 -40.54 22.18
C GLY A 223 -11.20 -39.01 22.31
N GLU A 224 -12.28 -38.33 22.70
CA GLU A 224 -12.27 -36.88 22.93
C GLU A 224 -12.00 -36.51 24.40
N THR A 225 -11.35 -35.37 24.61
CA THR A 225 -11.10 -34.85 25.95
C THR A 225 -12.40 -34.34 26.60
N PRO A 226 -12.61 -34.57 27.90
CA PRO A 226 -13.71 -33.93 28.62
C PRO A 226 -13.54 -32.41 28.60
N GLY A 227 -14.64 -31.67 28.42
CA GLY A 227 -14.63 -30.22 28.53
C GLY A 227 -14.25 -29.76 29.94
N VAL A 228 -13.59 -28.60 30.04
CA VAL A 228 -13.15 -27.99 31.30
C VAL A 228 -14.14 -26.96 31.85
N ALA A 229 -15.17 -26.62 31.07
CA ALA A 229 -16.19 -25.66 31.47
C ALA A 229 -17.53 -25.95 30.80
N TRP A 230 -18.61 -25.45 31.40
CA TRP A 230 -19.95 -25.53 30.85
C TRP A 230 -20.73 -24.23 31.02
N VAL A 231 -21.76 -24.03 30.20
CA VAL A 231 -22.62 -22.85 30.23
C VAL A 231 -23.98 -23.20 29.63
N VAL A 232 -25.02 -22.49 30.06
CA VAL A 232 -26.37 -22.61 29.49
C VAL A 232 -26.74 -21.30 28.82
N LEU A 233 -27.22 -21.39 27.58
CA LEU A 233 -27.62 -20.27 26.75
C LEU A 233 -29.07 -20.46 26.30
N SER A 234 -29.80 -19.37 26.15
CA SER A 234 -31.15 -19.44 25.60
C SER A 234 -31.05 -19.58 24.08
N VAL A 235 -31.90 -20.41 23.47
CA VAL A 235 -31.95 -20.54 22.01
C VAL A 235 -33.38 -20.39 21.51
N SER A 236 -33.53 -19.82 20.32
CA SER A 236 -34.85 -19.59 19.71
C SER A 236 -35.38 -20.85 19.03
N ASP A 237 -36.70 -20.89 18.80
CA ASP A 237 -37.36 -21.95 18.02
C ASP A 237 -36.75 -22.06 16.60
N ASP A 238 -36.41 -20.92 15.99
CA ASP A 238 -35.74 -20.87 14.69
C ASP A 238 -34.38 -21.57 14.70
N PHE A 239 -33.63 -21.46 15.81
CA PHE A 239 -32.36 -22.16 15.98
C PHE A 239 -32.59 -23.68 16.05
N VAL A 240 -33.57 -24.14 16.84
CA VAL A 240 -33.90 -25.56 16.97
C VAL A 240 -34.38 -26.14 15.64
N ALA A 241 -35.24 -25.41 14.91
CA ALA A 241 -35.70 -25.80 13.59
C ALA A 241 -34.55 -25.84 12.57
N ALA A 242 -33.61 -24.88 12.60
CA ALA A 242 -32.43 -24.90 11.75
C ALA A 242 -31.53 -26.11 12.02
N LEU A 243 -31.32 -26.44 13.30
CA LEU A 243 -30.57 -27.61 13.73
C LEU A 243 -31.19 -28.91 13.23
N ASP A 244 -32.50 -29.10 13.44
CA ASP A 244 -33.20 -30.33 13.03
C ASP A 244 -33.26 -30.50 11.50
N THR A 245 -33.22 -29.39 10.74
CA THR A 245 -33.24 -29.41 9.26
C THR A 245 -31.85 -29.34 8.62
N GLY A 246 -30.78 -29.29 9.41
CA GLY A 246 -29.40 -29.16 8.93
C GLY A 246 -29.11 -27.83 8.22
N LYS A 247 -29.94 -26.80 8.46
CA LYS A 247 -29.72 -25.45 7.93
C LYS A 247 -28.62 -24.73 8.70
N PRO A 248 -27.98 -23.70 8.10
CA PRO A 248 -26.99 -22.89 8.80
C PRO A 248 -27.59 -22.25 10.05
N MET A 249 -26.83 -22.27 11.14
CA MET A 249 -27.24 -21.64 12.39
C MET A 249 -27.45 -20.12 12.17
N PRO A 250 -28.47 -19.51 12.80
CA PRO A 250 -28.70 -18.07 12.72
C PRO A 250 -27.61 -17.25 13.43
N TYR A 251 -26.86 -17.87 14.34
CA TYR A 251 -25.84 -17.23 15.18
C TYR A 251 -24.55 -18.05 15.18
N ARG A 252 -23.44 -17.39 15.47
CA ARG A 252 -22.17 -18.04 15.83
C ARG A 252 -21.92 -17.96 17.33
N PHE A 253 -21.05 -18.84 17.81
CA PHE A 253 -20.63 -18.88 19.20
C PHE A 253 -19.20 -18.36 19.31
N GLU A 254 -18.95 -17.55 20.33
CA GLU A 254 -17.60 -17.13 20.69
C GLU A 254 -17.37 -17.37 22.18
N ALA A 255 -16.16 -17.77 22.53
CA ALA A 255 -15.77 -18.09 23.89
C ALA A 255 -14.61 -17.19 24.34
N LYS A 256 -14.71 -16.66 25.55
CA LYS A 256 -13.69 -15.77 26.11
C LYS A 256 -12.57 -16.59 26.75
N VAL A 257 -11.37 -16.54 26.18
CA VAL A 257 -10.15 -17.19 26.71
C VAL A 257 -9.15 -16.09 27.06
N GLY A 258 -8.78 -16.00 28.34
CA GLY A 258 -8.06 -14.82 28.85
C GLY A 258 -8.89 -13.55 28.63
N ASP A 259 -8.38 -12.61 27.84
CA ASP A 259 -9.06 -11.37 27.48
C ASP A 259 -9.63 -11.34 26.06
N GLU A 260 -9.44 -12.42 25.28
CA GLU A 260 -9.86 -12.49 23.88
C GLU A 260 -11.14 -13.30 23.69
N TRP A 261 -11.94 -12.90 22.70
CA TRP A 261 -13.08 -13.67 22.22
C TRP A 261 -12.67 -14.48 21.00
N LEU A 262 -12.64 -15.81 21.16
CA LEU A 262 -12.29 -16.75 20.10
C LEU A 262 -13.54 -17.42 19.54
N VAL A 263 -13.54 -17.77 18.25
CA VAL A 263 -14.65 -18.52 17.65
C VAL A 263 -14.77 -19.89 18.33
N ALA A 264 -15.97 -20.26 18.73
CA ALA A 264 -16.27 -21.57 19.26
C ALA A 264 -16.84 -22.48 18.17
N THR A 265 -16.32 -23.71 18.07
CA THR A 265 -16.94 -24.77 17.27
C THR A 265 -17.88 -25.55 18.16
N VAL A 266 -19.14 -25.68 17.76
CA VAL A 266 -20.17 -26.38 18.52
C VAL A 266 -20.56 -27.68 17.81
N ALA A 267 -20.47 -28.80 18.51
CA ALA A 267 -20.86 -30.12 18.02
C ALA A 267 -22.15 -30.59 18.70
N ASP A 268 -23.14 -31.00 17.90
CA ASP A 268 -24.38 -31.56 18.42
C ASP A 268 -24.15 -32.99 18.91
N THR A 269 -24.49 -33.28 20.16
CA THR A 269 -24.38 -34.64 20.72
C THR A 269 -25.62 -35.50 20.46
N ALA A 270 -26.61 -34.98 19.74
CA ALA A 270 -27.96 -35.54 19.59
C ALA A 270 -28.71 -35.71 20.92
N CYS A 271 -28.18 -35.18 22.02
CA CYS A 271 -28.85 -35.18 23.31
C CYS A 271 -29.99 -34.15 23.29
N ARG A 272 -31.21 -34.63 23.53
CA ARG A 272 -32.43 -33.85 23.66
C ARG A 272 -33.10 -34.22 24.98
N LEU A 273 -33.14 -33.29 25.93
CA LEU A 273 -33.75 -33.51 27.25
C LEU A 273 -35.05 -32.73 27.38
N GLY A 274 -36.09 -33.37 27.91
CA GLY A 274 -37.43 -32.75 28.05
C GLY A 274 -38.30 -32.80 26.78
N ARG A 275 -37.73 -33.09 25.61
CA ARG A 275 -38.49 -33.30 24.36
C ARG A 275 -39.35 -34.56 24.49
N ARG A 276 -40.68 -34.43 24.44
CA ARG A 276 -41.57 -35.60 24.25
C ARG A 276 -41.19 -36.23 22.92
N SER A 277 -40.79 -37.50 22.93
CA SER A 277 -40.62 -38.27 21.69
C SER A 277 -41.92 -38.14 20.88
N PRO A 278 -41.87 -37.86 19.57
CA PRO A 278 -43.04 -38.09 18.75
C PRO A 278 -43.36 -39.57 18.88
N ASN A 279 -44.57 -39.89 19.33
CA ASN A 279 -45.06 -41.26 19.35
C ASN A 279 -44.80 -41.85 17.96
N VAL A 280 -43.91 -42.85 17.91
CA VAL A 280 -43.84 -43.74 16.76
C VAL A 280 -45.19 -44.44 16.71
N ALA A 281 -46.04 -44.02 15.79
CA ALA A 281 -47.24 -44.75 15.45
C ALA A 281 -46.80 -46.08 14.83
N VAL A 282 -46.78 -47.12 15.65
CA VAL A 282 -46.71 -48.50 15.18
C VAL A 282 -48.06 -48.78 14.52
N SER A 283 -48.04 -49.03 13.20
CA SER A 283 -49.16 -49.66 12.49
C SER A 283 -49.19 -51.15 12.78
#